data_AF-A0A822C396-F1
#
_entry.id   AF-A0A822C396-F1
#
_cell.length_a   1.000
_cell.length_b   1.000
_cell.length_c   1.000
_cell.angle_alpha   90.00
_cell.angle_beta   90.00
_cell.angle_gamma   90.00
#
_symmetry.space_group_name_H-M   'P 1'
#
loop_
_entity.id
_entity.type
_entity.pdbx_description
1 polymer ?
#
loop_
_entity_poly.entity_id
_entity_poly.type
_entity_poly.pdbx_seq_one_letter_code
_entity_poly.pdbx_strand_id
1 'polypeptide(L)'
;GDCGNVAIAIPFLVSYLIISSLVVVNMYIAVILENFSQAQEDVQQGLTDDDYDMYYEKWQRLDPAGSQFIRFDQVSDFVDA
;
A
#
# COMPACT_ATOMS: atom_id res chain seq x y z
N GLY A 1 -21.55 27.45 -42.78
CA GLY A 1 -20.53 26.42 -42.47
C GLY A 1 -21.26 25.30 -41.79
N ASP A 2 -21.15 24.09 -42.34
CA ASP A 2 -21.65 22.83 -41.75
C ASP A 2 -21.12 21.66 -42.61
N CYS A 3 -19.88 21.24 -42.36
CA CYS A 3 -19.28 20.12 -43.08
C CYS A 3 -18.49 19.21 -42.12
N GLY A 4 -19.22 18.44 -41.32
CA GLY A 4 -18.68 17.25 -40.67
C GLY A 4 -18.52 16.12 -41.68
N ASN A 5 -17.35 15.45 -41.70
CA ASN A 5 -17.11 14.31 -42.57
C ASN A 5 -17.32 12.99 -41.80
N VAL A 6 -18.44 12.32 -42.09
CA VAL A 6 -18.81 11.04 -41.46
C VAL A 6 -17.74 9.96 -41.65
N ALA A 7 -17.07 9.95 -42.81
CA ALA A 7 -16.03 8.97 -43.10
C ALA A 7 -14.79 9.12 -42.20
N ILE A 8 -14.55 10.31 -41.64
CA ILE A 8 -13.45 10.58 -40.70
C ILE A 8 -13.96 10.51 -39.26
N ALA A 9 -15.19 10.95 -39.01
CA ALA A 9 -15.78 10.97 -37.68
C ALA A 9 -15.94 9.58 -37.07
N ILE A 10 -16.37 8.58 -37.87
CA ILE A 10 -16.55 7.21 -37.40
C ILE A 10 -15.22 6.58 -36.94
N PRO A 11 -14.15 6.49 -37.76
CA PRO A 11 -12.90 5.90 -37.32
C PRO A 11 -12.23 6.69 -36.19
N PHE A 12 -12.38 8.02 -36.16
CA PHE A 12 -11.88 8.84 -35.06
C PHE A 12 -12.58 8.50 -33.74
N LEU A 13 -13.91 8.46 -33.70
CA LEU A 13 -14.65 8.12 -32.48
C LEU A 13 -14.40 6.69 -32.05
N VAL A 14 -14.37 5.74 -32.98
CA VAL A 14 -14.11 4.33 -32.67
C VAL A 14 -12.69 4.14 -32.10
N SER A 15 -11.68 4.72 -32.74
CA SER A 15 -10.30 4.66 -32.22
C SER A 15 -10.18 5.35 -30.86
N TYR A 16 -10.83 6.49 -30.67
CA TYR A 16 -10.88 7.18 -29.38
C TYR A 16 -11.51 6.30 -28.29
N LEU A 17 -12.65 5.67 -28.54
CA LEU A 17 -13.32 4.80 -27.57
C LEU A 17 -12.48 3.55 -27.25
N ILE A 18 -11.85 2.95 -28.25
CA ILE A 18 -10.99 1.78 -28.04
C ILE A 18 -9.74 2.17 -27.23
N ILE A 19 -9.04 3.24 -27.63
CA ILE A 19 -7.80 3.67 -26.95
C ILE A 19 -8.13 4.13 -25.52
N SER A 20 -9.18 4.93 -25.33
CA SER A 20 -9.58 5.38 -24.00
C SER A 20 -9.99 4.22 -23.09
N SER A 21 -10.76 3.25 -23.59
CA SER A 21 -11.13 2.07 -22.79
C SER A 21 -9.91 1.23 -22.41
N LEU A 22 -8.97 1.02 -23.33
CA LEU A 22 -7.72 0.31 -23.04
C LEU A 22 -6.87 1.05 -22.00
N VAL A 23 -6.75 2.37 -22.11
CA VAL A 23 -6.00 3.19 -21.13
C VAL A 23 -6.66 3.12 -19.76
N VAL A 24 -7.97 3.32 -19.66
CA VAL A 24 -8.70 3.30 -18.38
C VAL A 24 -8.61 1.93 -17.72
N VAL A 25 -8.84 0.86 -18.47
CA VAL A 25 -8.77 -0.51 -17.93
C VAL A 25 -7.35 -0.86 -17.48
N ASN A 26 -6.35 -0.58 -18.31
CA ASN A 26 -4.96 -0.88 -17.94
C ASN A 26 -4.47 -0.05 -16.76
N MET A 27 -4.87 1.23 -16.66
CA MET A 27 -4.58 2.06 -15.49
C MET A 27 -5.24 1.49 -14.23
N TYR A 28 -6.50 1.07 -14.31
CA TYR A 28 -7.22 0.49 -13.17
C TYR A 28 -6.59 -0.82 -12.70
N ILE A 29 -6.22 -1.71 -13.63
CA ILE A 29 -5.50 -2.94 -13.32
C ILE A 29 -4.16 -2.62 -12.65
N ALA A 30 -3.40 -1.65 -13.16
CA ALA A 30 -2.12 -1.26 -12.58
C ALA A 30 -2.25 -0.79 -11.13
N VAL A 31 -3.24 0.07 -10.84
CA VAL A 31 -3.50 0.54 -9.47
C VAL A 31 -3.86 -0.61 -8.53
N ILE A 32 -4.69 -1.56 -8.98
CA ILE A 32 -5.03 -2.75 -8.19
C ILE A 32 -3.78 -3.58 -7.91
N LEU A 33 -2.95 -3.83 -8.93
CA LEU A 33 -1.74 -4.63 -8.78
C LEU A 33 -0.74 -3.97 -7.85
N GLU A 34 -0.59 -2.65 -7.91
CA GLU A 34 0.28 -1.89 -7.01
C GLU A 34 -0.19 -2.01 -5.55
N ASN A 35 -1.50 -1.85 -5.30
CA ASN A 35 -2.05 -2.02 -3.95
C ASN A 35 -1.87 -3.46 -3.43
N PHE A 36 -2.10 -4.47 -4.28
CA PHE A 36 -1.89 -5.86 -3.90
C PHE A 36 -0.41 -6.17 -3.64
N SER A 37 0.49 -5.61 -4.45
CA SER A 37 1.94 -5.74 -4.26
C SER A 37 2.38 -5.15 -2.93
N GLN A 38 1.90 -3.95 -2.57
CA GLN A 38 2.19 -3.33 -1.28
C GLN A 38 1.65 -4.17 -0.11
N ALA A 39 0.40 -4.62 -0.18
CA ALA A 39 -0.17 -5.48 0.85
C ALA A 39 0.61 -6.81 1.01
N GLN A 40 1.13 -7.36 -0.09
CA GLN A 40 2.00 -8.54 -0.04
C GLN A 40 3.36 -8.23 0.59
N GLU A 41 3.95 -7.07 0.29
CA GLU A 41 5.19 -6.61 0.93
C GLU A 41 4.99 -6.44 2.44
N ASP A 42 3.90 -5.83 2.89
CA ASP A 42 3.59 -5.67 4.31
C ASP A 42 3.50 -7.02 5.03
N VAL A 43 2.87 -8.02 4.40
CA VAL A 43 2.82 -9.39 4.94
C VAL A 43 4.20 -10.06 4.94
N GLN A 44 5.02 -9.82 3.91
CA GLN A 44 6.38 -10.39 3.83
C GLN A 44 7.38 -9.73 4.78
N GLN A 45 7.19 -8.46 5.12
CA GLN A 45 8.00 -7.77 6.13
C GLN A 45 7.87 -8.44 7.51
N GLY A 46 6.80 -9.21 7.73
CA GLY A 46 6.68 -10.15 8.86
C GLY A 46 6.53 -9.48 10.23
N LEU A 47 6.38 -8.16 10.25
CA LEU A 47 6.01 -7.38 11.41
C LEU A 47 4.69 -6.69 11.08
N THR A 48 3.66 -7.02 11.85
CA THR A 48 2.33 -6.42 11.76
C THR A 48 2.19 -5.30 12.79
N ASP A 49 1.19 -4.43 12.64
CA ASP A 49 0.86 -3.42 13.65
C ASP A 49 0.63 -4.04 15.05
N ASP A 50 0.04 -5.24 15.09
CA ASP A 50 -0.15 -6.00 16.32
C ASP A 50 1.18 -6.40 17.00
N ASP A 51 2.24 -6.65 16.22
CA ASP A 51 3.58 -6.96 16.76
C ASP A 51 4.21 -5.71 17.40
N TYR A 52 3.99 -4.53 16.81
CA TYR A 52 4.43 -3.25 17.39
C TYR A 52 3.68 -2.93 18.68
N ASP A 53 2.37 -3.15 18.72
CA ASP A 53 1.56 -2.96 19.92
C ASP A 53 1.99 -3.90 21.06
N MET A 54 2.25 -5.18 20.75
CA MET A 54 2.81 -6.13 21.74
C MET A 54 4.17 -5.67 22.27
N TYR A 55 5.06 -5.19 21.39
CA TYR A 55 6.36 -4.63 21.78
C TYR A 55 6.19 -3.46 22.76
N TYR A 56 5.31 -2.51 22.45
CA TYR A 56 5.06 -1.35 23.32
C TYR A 56 4.43 -1.75 24.65
N GLU A 57 3.52 -2.73 24.67
CA GLU A 57 2.93 -3.23 25.91
C GLU A 57 3.99 -3.82 26.85
N LYS A 58 4.91 -4.64 26.31
CA LYS A 58 6.01 -5.20 27.11
C LYS A 58 7.00 -4.11 27.53
N TRP A 59 7.33 -3.18 26.63
CA TRP A 59 8.25 -2.09 26.89
C TRP A 59 7.78 -1.19 28.04
N GLN A 60 6.50 -0.81 28.04
CA GLN A 60 5.90 0.05 29.07
C GLN A 60 5.99 -0.55 30.48
N ARG A 61 6.04 -1.88 30.62
CA ARG A 61 6.21 -2.54 31.93
C ARG A 61 7.62 -2.33 32.50
N LEU A 62 8.63 -2.22 31.64
CA LEU A 62 10.03 -2.02 32.03
C LEU A 62 10.41 -0.54 32.12
N ASP A 63 9.77 0.33 31.33
CA ASP A 63 9.97 1.77 31.34
C ASP A 63 8.64 2.55 31.52
N PRO A 64 8.04 2.53 32.74
CA PRO A 64 6.79 3.24 33.00
C PRO A 64 6.93 4.77 32.93
N ALA A 65 8.17 5.27 33.04
CA ALA A 65 8.47 6.70 32.99
C ALA A 65 8.62 7.24 31.55
N GLY A 66 8.60 6.36 30.53
CA GLY A 66 8.78 6.74 29.13
C GLY A 66 10.16 7.35 28.85
N SER A 67 11.18 6.92 29.60
CA SER A 67 12.56 7.39 29.44
C SER A 67 13.19 6.93 28.12
N GLN A 68 12.61 5.92 27.47
CA GLN A 68 13.12 5.22 26.28
C GLN A 68 14.41 4.44 26.54
N PHE A 69 14.74 4.19 27.81
CA PHE A 69 15.88 3.39 28.21
C PHE A 69 15.46 2.33 29.23
N ILE A 70 16.04 1.14 29.08
CA ILE A 70 15.99 0.09 30.10
C ILE A 70 17.42 -0.26 30.50
N ARG A 71 17.59 -0.83 31.69
CA ARG A 71 18.92 -1.26 32.13
C ARG A 71 19.33 -2.51 31.36
N PHE A 72 20.63 -2.64 31.08
CA PHE A 72 21.17 -3.74 30.28
C PHE A 72 20.84 -5.14 30.84
N ASP A 73 20.74 -5.28 32.16
CA ASP A 73 20.37 -6.53 32.83
C ASP A 73 18.91 -6.94 32.59
N GLN A 74 18.04 -6.01 32.21
CA GLN A 74 16.62 -6.27 31.94
C GLN A 74 16.36 -6.67 30.47
N VAL A 75 17.38 -6.63 29.62
CA VAL A 75 17.25 -6.93 28.19
C VAL A 75 16.94 -8.41 27.95
N SER A 76 17.52 -9.33 28.74
CA SER A 76 17.18 -10.77 28.62
C SER A 76 15.71 -11.00 28.95
N ASP A 77 15.26 -10.47 30.09
CA ASP A 77 13.87 -10.59 30.54
C ASP A 77 12.89 -9.96 29.53
N PHE A 78 13.29 -8.91 28.81
CA PHE A 78 12.49 -8.29 27.77
C PHE A 78 12.32 -9.16 26.51
N VAL A 79 13.38 -9.85 26.10
CA VAL A 79 13.38 -10.70 24.89
C VAL A 79 12.75 -12.07 25.15
N ASP A 80 12.89 -12.59 26.37
CA ASP A 80 12.39 -13.90 26.78
C ASP A 80 10.91 -13.88 27.24
N ALA A 81 10.39 -12.71 27.61
CA ALA A 81 8.98 -12.51 27.95
C ALA A 81 8.10 -12.49 26.70
#